data_AF-A0A7C7NSD1-F1
#
_entry.id   AF-A0A7C7NSD1-F1
#
_cell.length_a   1.000
_cell.length_b   1.000
_cell.length_c   1.000
_cell.angle_alpha   90.00
_cell.angle_beta   90.00
_cell.angle_gamma   90.00
#
_symmetry.space_group_name_H-M   'P 1'
#
loop_
_entity.id
_entity.type
_entity.pdbx_description
1 polymer ?
#
loop_
_entity_poly.entity_id
_entity_poly.type
_entity_poly.pdbx_seq_one_letter_code
_entity_poly.pdbx_strand_id
1 'polypeptide(L)'
;MNYTKTTVDYNDLPERVTFLRDELGLKGVGIGLIHLHAGKGYKFLHQHKEQEEVYFIMKGRGIIHIDGEDIDVSVGDIIKIDPDGKRALKAGDDSELVAICIGGVPKDGYPRHTESHTLIDDGIPDFDNPPHWYKNDKDVISLLKHLKEKNKKI
;
A
#
# COMPACT_ATOMS: atom_id res chain seq x y z
N MET A 1 -7.33 22.91 3.87
CA MET A 1 -7.12 22.10 2.66
C MET A 1 -7.14 20.64 3.10
N ASN A 2 -7.96 19.80 2.49
CA ASN A 2 -8.19 18.42 2.98
C ASN A 2 -7.25 17.39 2.34
N TYR A 3 -6.12 17.83 1.81
CA TYR A 3 -5.12 16.97 1.18
C TYR A 3 -3.71 17.57 1.31
N THR A 4 -2.72 16.69 1.29
CA THR A 4 -1.30 16.99 1.13
C THR A 4 -0.80 16.23 -0.10
N LYS A 5 0.14 16.81 -0.83
CA LYS A 5 0.77 16.17 -2.00
C LYS A 5 2.28 16.31 -1.90
N THR A 6 2.97 15.21 -2.13
CA THR A 6 4.41 15.17 -2.40
C THR A 6 4.66 14.47 -3.73
N THR A 7 5.85 14.63 -4.29
CA THR A 7 6.31 13.95 -5.52
C THR A 7 7.68 13.35 -5.25
N VAL A 8 7.91 12.16 -5.79
CA VAL A 8 9.20 11.46 -5.77
C VAL A 8 9.56 11.04 -7.19
N ASP A 9 10.85 10.98 -7.50
CA ASP A 9 11.32 10.39 -8.75
C ASP A 9 11.73 8.94 -8.49
N TYR A 10 10.97 7.99 -9.04
CA TYR A 10 11.26 6.56 -8.89
C TYR A 10 12.54 6.12 -9.61
N ASN A 11 13.06 6.93 -10.53
CA ASN A 11 14.32 6.66 -11.23
C ASN A 11 15.54 7.21 -10.47
N ASP A 12 15.33 8.08 -9.47
CA ASP A 12 16.38 8.74 -8.68
C ASP A 12 16.05 8.73 -7.19
N LEU A 13 15.66 7.56 -6.68
CA LEU A 13 15.50 7.37 -5.23
C LEU A 13 16.88 7.18 -4.58
N PRO A 14 17.12 7.74 -3.38
CA PRO A 14 18.34 7.46 -2.65
C PRO A 14 18.37 5.98 -2.22
N GLU A 15 19.57 5.37 -2.19
CA GLU A 15 19.79 3.97 -1.76
C GLU A 15 19.53 3.79 -0.25
N ARG A 16 18.25 3.85 0.15
CA ARG A 16 17.75 3.74 1.52
C ARG A 16 16.24 3.56 1.50
N VAL A 17 15.68 3.43 2.70
CA VAL A 17 14.24 3.66 2.89
C VAL A 17 13.98 5.16 3.02
N THR A 18 13.07 5.67 2.19
CA THR A 18 12.55 7.04 2.27
C THR A 18 11.14 6.98 2.83
N PHE A 19 10.97 7.39 4.09
CA PHE A 19 9.67 7.47 4.75
C PHE A 19 8.94 8.74 4.33
N LEU A 20 7.61 8.63 4.14
CA LEU A 20 6.78 9.76 3.66
C LEU A 20 5.89 10.37 4.75
N ARG A 21 6.11 10.02 6.04
CA ARG A 21 5.23 10.41 7.14
C ARG A 21 5.11 11.92 7.26
N ASP A 22 6.23 12.62 7.26
CA ASP A 22 6.27 14.05 7.59
C ASP A 22 5.85 14.89 6.38
N GLU A 23 6.25 14.49 5.18
CA GLU A 23 5.90 15.12 3.90
C GLU A 23 4.41 15.04 3.58
N LEU A 24 3.75 13.95 3.98
CA LEU A 24 2.31 13.75 3.76
C LEU A 24 1.46 14.04 5.00
N GLY A 25 2.08 14.20 6.18
CA GLY A 25 1.38 14.34 7.45
C GLY A 25 0.58 13.08 7.83
N LEU A 26 1.13 11.89 7.57
CA LEU A 26 0.44 10.62 7.80
C LEU A 26 0.19 10.36 9.29
N LYS A 27 -1.03 9.90 9.61
CA LYS A 27 -1.47 9.65 11.00
C LYS A 27 -1.92 8.22 11.28
N GLY A 28 -2.24 7.45 10.24
CA GLY A 28 -2.78 6.09 10.39
C GLY A 28 -2.15 5.06 9.47
N VAL A 29 -1.22 5.46 8.60
CA VAL A 29 -0.55 4.57 7.65
C VAL A 29 0.95 4.90 7.62
N GLY A 30 1.79 3.88 7.71
CA GLY A 30 3.21 3.98 7.43
C GLY A 30 3.46 3.73 5.95
N ILE A 31 4.25 4.59 5.30
CA ILE A 31 4.65 4.39 3.91
C ILE A 31 6.16 4.63 3.79
N GLY A 32 6.86 3.65 3.25
CA GLY A 32 8.28 3.72 2.92
C GLY A 32 8.53 3.38 1.45
N LEU A 33 9.39 4.15 0.81
CA LEU A 33 9.94 3.85 -0.50
C LEU A 33 11.32 3.23 -0.32
N ILE A 34 11.51 2.02 -0.83
CA ILE A 34 12.72 1.23 -0.70
C ILE A 34 13.44 1.26 -2.04
N HIS A 35 14.71 1.63 -2.04
CA HIS A 35 15.60 1.45 -3.18
C HIS A 35 16.88 0.75 -2.73
N LEU A 36 17.14 -0.42 -3.31
CA LEU A 36 18.36 -1.20 -3.10
C LEU A 36 19.08 -1.35 -4.44
N HIS A 37 20.35 -0.98 -4.46
CA HIS A 37 21.21 -1.25 -5.62
C HIS A 37 21.53 -2.75 -5.75
N ALA A 38 22.01 -3.16 -6.93
CA ALA A 38 22.37 -4.55 -7.21
C ALA A 38 23.30 -5.16 -6.14
N GLY A 39 22.93 -6.36 -5.69
CA GLY A 39 23.62 -7.12 -4.64
C GLY A 39 23.47 -6.56 -3.22
N LYS A 40 22.76 -5.45 -3.02
CA LYS A 40 22.57 -4.82 -1.71
C LYS A 40 21.31 -5.33 -1.02
N GLY A 41 21.37 -5.39 0.31
CA GLY A 41 20.25 -5.81 1.13
C GLY A 41 20.33 -5.21 2.52
N TYR A 42 19.27 -5.41 3.29
CA TYR A 42 19.26 -5.01 4.69
C TYR A 42 20.29 -5.80 5.51
N LYS A 43 20.86 -5.11 6.50
CA LYS A 43 21.96 -5.66 7.33
C LYS A 43 21.47 -6.50 8.51
N PHE A 44 20.17 -6.49 8.78
CA PHE A 44 19.55 -7.22 9.88
C PHE A 44 18.12 -7.60 9.52
N LEU A 45 17.66 -8.70 10.11
CA LEU A 45 16.24 -9.08 10.11
C LEU A 45 15.48 -8.24 11.12
N HIS A 46 14.23 -7.90 10.80
CA HIS A 46 13.34 -7.20 11.71
C HIS A 46 11.94 -7.78 11.69
N GLN A 47 11.21 -7.56 12.78
CA GLN A 47 9.79 -7.85 12.91
C GLN A 47 9.11 -6.66 13.58
N HIS A 48 7.78 -6.66 13.63
CA HIS A 48 7.00 -5.66 14.34
C HIS A 48 6.35 -6.24 15.59
N LYS A 49 5.82 -5.33 16.41
CA LYS A 49 5.03 -5.69 17.59
C LYS A 49 3.54 -5.83 17.27
N GLU A 50 3.03 -4.99 16.36
CA GLU A 50 1.59 -4.83 16.13
C GLU A 50 1.23 -4.67 14.66
N GLN A 51 2.03 -3.94 13.87
CA GLN A 51 1.69 -3.66 12.48
C GLN A 51 1.95 -4.86 11.57
N GLU A 52 1.01 -5.14 10.68
CA GLU A 52 1.32 -5.86 9.45
C GLU A 52 1.99 -4.89 8.46
N GLU A 53 2.76 -5.44 7.53
CA GLU A 53 3.38 -4.65 6.47
C GLU A 53 3.22 -5.35 5.12
N VAL A 54 2.84 -4.56 4.11
CA VAL A 54 2.66 -5.03 2.73
C VAL A 54 3.69 -4.39 1.83
N TYR A 55 4.42 -5.21 1.08
CA TYR A 55 5.43 -4.80 0.10
C TYR A 55 4.85 -4.90 -1.31
N PHE A 56 5.08 -3.87 -2.12
CA PHE A 56 4.77 -3.84 -3.54
C PHE A 56 6.07 -3.68 -4.31
N ILE A 57 6.43 -4.66 -5.13
CA ILE A 57 7.64 -4.57 -5.94
C ILE A 57 7.35 -3.80 -7.22
N MET A 58 7.99 -2.64 -7.34
CA MET A 58 7.72 -1.67 -8.40
C MET A 58 8.73 -1.77 -9.55
N LYS A 59 9.97 -2.16 -9.26
CA LYS A 59 11.05 -2.29 -10.25
C LYS A 59 12.07 -3.33 -9.82
N GLY A 60 12.63 -4.03 -10.80
CA GLY A 60 13.75 -4.95 -10.58
C GLY A 60 13.34 -6.28 -9.96
N ARG A 61 14.31 -6.95 -9.34
CA ARG A 61 14.15 -8.28 -8.74
C ARG A 61 15.12 -8.48 -7.58
N GLY A 62 14.81 -9.45 -6.74
CA GLY A 62 15.66 -9.86 -5.63
C GLY A 62 14.98 -10.94 -4.82
N ILE A 63 15.26 -10.94 -3.52
CA ILE A 63 14.63 -11.82 -2.56
C ILE A 63 14.06 -11.02 -1.39
N ILE A 64 13.02 -11.57 -0.78
CA ILE A 64 12.64 -11.27 0.59
C ILE A 64 12.88 -12.51 1.44
N HIS A 65 13.75 -12.38 2.43
CA HIS A 65 13.98 -13.43 3.42
C HIS A 65 12.89 -13.31 4.48
N ILE A 66 12.15 -14.38 4.77
CA ILE A 66 11.12 -14.43 5.80
C ILE A 66 11.28 -15.73 6.59
N ASP A 67 11.50 -15.62 7.90
CA ASP A 67 11.53 -16.75 8.85
C ASP A 67 12.41 -17.94 8.43
N GLY A 68 13.53 -17.68 7.78
CA GLY A 68 14.48 -18.71 7.34
C GLY A 68 14.35 -19.12 5.87
N GLU A 69 13.34 -18.62 5.15
CA GLU A 69 13.11 -18.90 3.74
C GLU A 69 13.42 -17.68 2.87
N ASP A 70 14.12 -17.90 1.76
CA ASP A 70 14.32 -16.89 0.72
C ASP A 70 13.23 -17.05 -0.35
N ILE A 71 12.42 -16.01 -0.52
CA ILE A 71 11.36 -15.97 -1.53
C ILE A 71 11.80 -14.98 -2.62
N ASP A 72 11.84 -15.46 -3.86
CA ASP A 72 12.11 -14.61 -5.03
C ASP A 72 11.00 -13.57 -5.19
N VAL A 73 11.40 -12.33 -5.49
CA VAL A 73 10.48 -11.22 -5.73
C VAL A 73 10.85 -10.45 -7.00
N SER A 74 9.83 -10.00 -7.71
CA SER A 74 9.91 -9.33 -9.01
C SER A 74 8.76 -8.35 -9.19
N VAL A 75 8.83 -7.52 -10.23
CA VAL A 75 7.81 -6.48 -10.49
C VAL A 75 6.40 -7.06 -10.53
N GLY A 76 5.50 -6.48 -9.74
CA GLY A 76 4.11 -6.92 -9.63
C GLY A 76 3.85 -7.83 -8.45
N ASP A 77 4.88 -8.37 -7.79
CA ASP A 77 4.70 -9.15 -6.58
C ASP A 77 4.26 -8.27 -5.41
N ILE A 78 3.31 -8.78 -4.65
CA ILE A 78 2.72 -8.14 -3.47
C ILE A 78 2.82 -9.11 -2.31
N ILE A 79 3.50 -8.72 -1.24
CA ILE A 79 3.81 -9.59 -0.11
C ILE A 79 3.31 -8.94 1.16
N LYS A 80 2.31 -9.55 1.81
CA LYS A 80 1.88 -9.18 3.16
C LYS A 80 2.65 -10.00 4.19
N ILE A 81 3.12 -9.35 5.25
CA ILE A 81 3.88 -9.99 6.32
C ILE A 81 3.24 -9.60 7.65
N ASP A 82 2.92 -10.61 8.44
CA ASP A 82 2.37 -10.44 9.79
C ASP A 82 3.42 -9.84 10.75
N PRO A 83 2.98 -9.29 11.90
CA PRO A 83 3.89 -8.62 12.83
C PRO A 83 5.07 -9.49 13.28
N ASP A 84 4.85 -10.78 13.47
CA ASP A 84 5.84 -11.75 13.95
C ASP A 84 6.83 -12.22 12.88
N GLY A 85 6.50 -12.09 11.59
CA GLY A 85 7.37 -12.47 10.49
C GLY A 85 8.67 -11.66 10.46
N LYS A 86 9.79 -12.34 10.70
CA LYS A 86 11.14 -11.73 10.67
C LYS A 86 11.64 -11.66 9.24
N ARG A 87 11.94 -10.45 8.77
CA ARG A 87 12.31 -10.26 7.35
C ARG A 87 13.45 -9.31 7.06
N ALA A 88 14.01 -9.48 5.86
CA ALA A 88 14.91 -8.55 5.20
C ALA A 88 14.76 -8.64 3.67
N LEU A 89 14.87 -7.51 2.97
CA LEU A 89 14.95 -7.48 1.52
C LEU A 89 16.41 -7.43 1.05
N LYS A 90 16.68 -8.09 -0.07
CA LYS A 90 17.94 -7.98 -0.81
C LYS A 90 17.65 -7.92 -2.30
N ALA A 91 18.30 -7.00 -3.01
CA ALA A 91 18.28 -6.94 -4.45
C ALA A 91 19.11 -8.07 -5.08
N GLY A 92 18.72 -8.50 -6.29
CA GLY A 92 19.50 -9.45 -7.08
C GLY A 92 20.92 -8.94 -7.34
N ASP A 93 21.89 -9.83 -7.52
CA ASP A 93 23.30 -9.44 -7.66
C ASP A 93 23.57 -8.58 -8.90
N ASP A 94 22.68 -8.62 -9.89
CA ASP A 94 22.74 -7.93 -11.16
C ASP A 94 21.49 -7.04 -11.43
N SER A 95 20.69 -6.76 -10.40
CA SER A 95 19.47 -5.96 -10.52
C SER A 95 19.27 -5.07 -9.31
N GLU A 96 18.86 -3.83 -9.52
CA GLU A 96 18.26 -3.03 -8.46
C GLU A 96 16.93 -3.64 -8.00
N LEU A 97 16.42 -3.15 -6.87
CA LEU A 97 15.09 -3.44 -6.37
C LEU A 97 14.46 -2.15 -5.83
N VAL A 98 13.32 -1.76 -6.41
CA VAL A 98 12.49 -0.67 -5.90
C VAL A 98 11.17 -1.25 -5.41
N ALA A 99 10.82 -0.95 -4.16
CA ALA A 99 9.59 -1.40 -3.55
C ALA A 99 8.91 -0.28 -2.75
N ILE A 100 7.61 -0.42 -2.53
CA ILE A 100 6.86 0.37 -1.54
C ILE A 100 6.51 -0.57 -0.40
N CYS A 101 6.82 -0.20 0.84
CA CYS A 101 6.27 -0.87 2.02
C CYS A 101 5.17 0.00 2.65
N ILE A 102 4.06 -0.63 3.00
CA ILE A 102 2.90 0.00 3.63
C ILE A 102 2.61 -0.74 4.92
N GLY A 103 2.74 -0.04 6.04
CA GLY A 103 2.49 -0.57 7.38
C GLY A 103 1.19 -0.04 7.96
N GLY A 104 0.42 -0.92 8.60
CA GLY A 104 -0.82 -0.58 9.28
C GLY A 104 -1.00 -1.38 10.55
N VAL A 105 -1.47 -0.73 11.62
CA VAL A 105 -1.96 -1.44 12.80
C VAL A 105 -3.41 -1.86 12.57
N PRO A 106 -3.82 -3.08 12.97
CA PRO A 106 -5.21 -3.48 12.94
C PRO A 106 -6.09 -2.44 13.63
N LYS A 107 -7.15 -1.99 12.95
CA LYS A 107 -8.07 -1.00 13.50
C LYS A 107 -9.27 -1.71 14.14
N ASP A 108 -9.41 -1.55 15.45
CA ASP A 108 -10.57 -2.09 16.18
C ASP A 108 -11.89 -1.61 15.59
N GLY A 109 -12.84 -2.54 15.47
CA GLY A 109 -14.19 -2.28 14.97
C GLY A 109 -14.33 -2.28 13.45
N TYR A 110 -13.32 -2.72 12.71
CA TYR A 110 -13.34 -2.86 11.26
C TYR A 110 -12.96 -4.29 10.80
N PRO A 111 -13.53 -4.78 9.69
CA PRO A 111 -14.66 -4.17 8.97
C PRO A 111 -15.93 -4.21 9.85
N ARG A 112 -16.79 -3.20 9.71
CA ARG A 112 -18.07 -3.10 10.43
C ARG A 112 -19.11 -4.05 9.84
N HIS A 113 -19.01 -4.33 8.55
CA HIS A 113 -19.91 -5.19 7.80
C HIS A 113 -19.16 -6.45 7.34
N THR A 114 -19.71 -7.63 7.64
CA THR A 114 -19.11 -8.92 7.30
C THR A 114 -19.00 -9.17 5.79
N GLU A 115 -19.83 -8.51 4.99
CA GLU A 115 -19.79 -8.60 3.52
C GLU A 115 -18.82 -7.58 2.88
N SER A 116 -18.13 -6.74 3.66
CA SER A 116 -17.21 -5.76 3.09
C SER A 116 -16.02 -6.43 2.39
N HIS A 117 -15.68 -5.92 1.21
CA HIS A 117 -14.46 -6.29 0.49
C HIS A 117 -13.24 -5.45 0.90
N THR A 118 -13.44 -4.36 1.64
CA THR A 118 -12.36 -3.53 2.18
C THR A 118 -12.20 -3.78 3.68
N LEU A 119 -10.95 -3.77 4.16
CA LEU A 119 -10.66 -3.88 5.58
C LEU A 119 -11.28 -2.71 6.36
N ILE A 120 -11.11 -1.49 5.85
CA ILE A 120 -11.71 -0.28 6.41
C ILE A 120 -12.91 0.09 5.53
N ASP A 121 -14.11 -0.03 6.07
CA ASP A 121 -15.40 0.10 5.38
C ASP A 121 -16.20 1.33 5.84
N ASP A 122 -15.51 2.46 6.02
CA ASP A 122 -16.11 3.75 6.40
C ASP A 122 -16.30 4.73 5.25
N GLY A 123 -16.21 4.26 4.01
CA GLY A 123 -16.46 5.08 2.83
C GLY A 123 -17.86 5.69 2.84
N ILE A 124 -17.95 7.01 2.72
CA ILE A 124 -19.21 7.74 2.58
C ILE A 124 -19.32 8.21 1.12
N PRO A 125 -20.05 7.46 0.26
CA PRO A 125 -20.17 7.83 -1.15
C PRO A 125 -21.09 9.05 -1.34
N ASP A 126 -20.69 9.97 -2.23
CA ASP A 126 -21.55 11.04 -2.75
C ASP A 126 -22.08 10.64 -4.14
N PHE A 127 -23.25 10.01 -4.15
CA PHE A 127 -23.91 9.58 -5.40
C PHE A 127 -24.58 10.71 -6.16
N ASP A 128 -24.80 11.88 -5.53
CA ASP A 128 -25.54 12.99 -6.13
C ASP A 128 -24.61 13.94 -6.91
N ASN A 129 -23.33 13.98 -6.55
CA ASN A 129 -22.33 14.83 -7.19
C ASN A 129 -21.24 14.00 -7.87
N PRO A 130 -21.53 13.38 -9.03
CA PRO A 130 -20.49 12.67 -9.77
C PRO A 130 -19.35 13.62 -10.15
N PRO A 131 -18.12 13.10 -10.29
CA PRO A 131 -17.03 13.89 -10.81
C PRO A 131 -17.37 14.53 -12.16
N HIS A 132 -16.83 15.71 -12.42
CA HIS A 132 -17.19 16.52 -13.59
C HIS A 132 -16.94 15.84 -14.94
N TRP A 133 -16.07 14.83 -15.00
CA TRP A 133 -15.84 14.01 -16.19
C TRP A 133 -16.98 13.02 -16.51
N TYR A 134 -17.91 12.77 -15.58
CA TYR A 134 -19.12 11.95 -15.77
C TYR A 134 -20.43 12.73 -15.65
N LYS A 135 -20.37 14.05 -15.47
CA LYS A 135 -21.56 14.89 -15.19
C LYS A 135 -22.70 14.75 -16.22
N ASN A 136 -22.38 14.36 -17.45
CA ASN A 136 -23.32 14.22 -18.56
C ASN A 136 -23.46 12.77 -19.04
N ASP A 137 -22.80 11.82 -18.39
CA ASP A 137 -22.85 10.41 -18.75
C ASP A 137 -24.11 9.78 -18.18
N LYS A 138 -25.08 9.46 -19.06
CA LYS A 138 -26.39 8.95 -18.66
C LYS A 138 -26.30 7.57 -18.01
N ASP A 139 -25.37 6.73 -18.45
CA ASP A 139 -25.21 5.38 -17.93
C ASP A 139 -24.64 5.44 -16.51
N VAL A 140 -23.65 6.31 -16.30
CA VAL A 140 -23.11 6.57 -14.96
C VAL A 140 -24.17 7.17 -14.03
N ILE A 141 -24.95 8.15 -14.49
CA ILE A 141 -26.03 8.75 -13.68
C ILE A 141 -27.07 7.69 -13.29
N SER A 142 -27.40 6.77 -14.20
CA SER A 142 -28.33 5.66 -13.91
C SER A 142 -27.73 4.69 -12.87
N LEU A 143 -26.45 4.32 -13.03
CA LEU A 143 -25.74 3.46 -12.09
C LEU A 143 -25.70 4.07 -10.68
N LEU A 144 -25.38 5.36 -10.54
CA LEU A 144 -25.29 6.04 -9.24
C LEU A 144 -26.63 6.07 -8.51
N LYS A 145 -27.74 6.26 -9.24
CA LYS A 145 -29.10 6.15 -8.66
C LYS A 145 -29.35 4.76 -8.08
N HIS A 146 -29.01 3.71 -8.84
CA HIS A 146 -29.16 2.34 -8.39
C HIS A 146 -28.28 2.03 -7.15
N LEU A 147 -27.02 2.46 -7.16
CA LEU A 147 -26.11 2.28 -6.03
C LEU A 147 -26.60 3.01 -4.77
N LYS A 148 -27.13 4.23 -4.92
CA LYS A 148 -27.73 5.00 -3.82
C LYS A 148 -28.89 4.26 -3.16
N GLU A 149 -29.75 3.62 -3.95
CA GLU A 149 -30.87 2.82 -3.43
C GLU A 149 -30.40 1.56 -2.71
N LYS A 150 -29.39 0.88 -3.24
CA LYS A 150 -28.79 -0.31 -2.60
C LYS A 150 -28.13 0.06 -1.27
N ASN A 151 -27.40 1.18 -1.22
CA ASN A 151 -26.66 1.62 -0.03
C ASN A 151 -27.57 1.99 1.16
N LYS A 152 -28.84 2.35 0.92
CA LYS A 152 -29.81 2.61 2.01
C LYS A 152 -30.26 1.34 2.75
N LYS A 153 -29.97 0.16 2.22
CA LYS A 153 -30.42 -1.14 2.75
C LYS A 153 -29.35 -1.84 3.60
N ILE A 154 -28.17 -1.25 3.70
CA ILE A 154 -27.01 -1.69 4.49
C ILE A 154 -26.96 -0.78 5.72
#